data_AF-A0A1E4B6M4-F1
#
_entry.id   AF-A0A1E4B6M4-F1
#
_cell.length_a   1.000
_cell.length_b   1.000
_cell.length_c   1.000
_cell.angle_alpha   90.00
_cell.angle_beta   90.00
_cell.angle_gamma   90.00
#
_symmetry.space_group_name_H-M   'P 1'
#
loop_
_entity.id
_entity.type
_entity.pdbx_description
1 polymer ?
#
loop_
_entity_poly.entity_id
_entity_poly.type
_entity_poly.pdbx_seq_one_letter_code
_entity_poly.pdbx_strand_id
1 'polypeptide(L)' 'MSFYETLRHFADSYWLALIFGLYLTLCLWHFRPGAKRHVETAKHSIFKDDDDGE' A
#
# COMPACT_ATOMS: atom_id res chain seq x y z
N MET A 1 26.11 32.31 -7.31
CA MET A 1 25.56 30.95 -7.13
C MET A 1 24.75 30.63 -8.37
N SER A 2 25.09 29.55 -9.06
CA SER A 2 24.52 29.21 -10.37
C SER A 2 23.09 28.65 -10.20
N PHE A 3 22.23 28.82 -11.21
CA PHE A 3 20.87 28.24 -11.22
C PHE A 3 20.88 26.71 -10.98
N TYR A 4 21.92 26.04 -11.48
CA TYR A 4 22.16 24.62 -11.24
C TYR A 4 22.36 24.28 -9.75
N GLU A 5 22.99 25.18 -9.00
CA GLU A 5 23.27 25.05 -7.57
C GLU A 5 21.97 25.17 -6.75
N THR A 6 21.08 26.08 -7.15
CA THR A 6 19.74 26.22 -6.57
C THR A 6 18.89 24.97 -6.83
N LEU A 7 18.90 24.45 -8.05
CA LEU A 7 18.21 23.20 -8.40
C LEU A 7 18.79 21.99 -7.67
N ARG A 8 20.13 21.92 -7.55
CA ARG A 8 20.82 20.88 -6.80
C ARG A 8 20.39 20.91 -5.34
N HIS A 9 20.46 22.06 -4.68
CA HIS A 9 20.07 22.18 -3.27
C HIS A 9 18.58 21.90 -3.04
N PHE A 10 17.71 22.26 -4.00
CA PHE A 10 16.30 21.90 -3.94
C PHE A 10 16.09 20.38 -4.02
N ALA A 11 16.80 19.70 -4.93
CA ALA A 11 16.76 18.24 -5.06
C ALA A 11 17.39 17.51 -3.86
N ASP A 12 18.52 18.00 -3.34
CA ASP A 12 19.27 17.40 -2.21
C ASP A 12 18.55 17.58 -0.86
N SER A 13 17.58 18.49 -0.76
CA SER A 13 16.94 18.83 0.51
C SER A 13 16.20 17.66 1.16
N TYR A 14 14.95 17.42 0.76
CA TYR A 14 14.10 16.32 1.21
C TYR A 14 13.14 15.86 0.12
N TRP A 15 13.04 16.60 -0.98
CA TRP A 15 12.10 16.34 -2.06
C TRP A 15 12.39 15.02 -2.79
N LEU A 16 13.67 14.70 -3.02
CA LEU A 16 14.08 13.44 -3.63
C LEU A 16 13.67 12.24 -2.75
N ALA A 17 13.91 12.34 -1.44
CA ALA A 17 13.53 11.31 -0.47
C ALA A 17 12.00 11.16 -0.39
N LEU A 18 11.26 12.26 -0.46
CA LEU A 18 9.79 12.27 -0.44
C LEU A 18 9.22 11.56 -1.69
N ILE A 19 9.70 11.91 -2.89
CA ILE A 19 9.27 11.25 -4.14
C ILE A 19 9.62 9.77 -4.12
N PHE A 20 10.82 9.42 -3.66
CA PHE A 20 11.25 8.02 -3.55
C PHE A 20 10.37 7.23 -2.59
N GLY A 21 10.06 7.79 -1.41
CA GLY A 21 9.14 7.18 -0.45
C GLY A 21 7.71 7.02 -1.00
N LEU A 22 7.22 8.03 -1.73
CA LEU A 22 5.90 8.00 -2.35
C LEU A 22 5.83 6.91 -3.45
N TYR A 23 6.86 6.82 -4.28
CA TYR A 23 7.01 5.76 -5.27
C TYR A 23 6.98 4.36 -4.62
N LEU A 24 7.80 4.16 -3.59
CA LEU A 24 7.80 2.89 -2.85
C LEU A 24 6.45 2.58 -2.21
N THR A 25 5.78 3.59 -1.64
CA THR A 25 4.46 3.42 -1.02
C THR A 25 3.42 2.98 -2.04
N LEU A 26 3.40 3.57 -3.23
CA LEU A 26 2.50 3.17 -4.31
C LEU A 26 2.79 1.74 -4.81
N CYS A 27 4.07 1.39 -4.98
CA CYS A 27 4.45 0.02 -5.34
C CYS A 27 4.06 -0.97 -4.24
N LEU A 28 4.39 -0.71 -2.97
CA LEU A 28 4.08 -1.59 -1.84
C LEU A 28 2.58 -1.68 -1.55
N TRP A 29 1.80 -0.65 -1.86
CA TRP A 29 0.34 -0.71 -1.77
C TRP A 29 -0.19 -1.90 -2.58
N HIS A 30 0.27 -2.08 -3.81
CA HIS A 30 -0.18 -3.18 -4.65
C HIS A 30 0.15 -4.56 -4.03
N PHE A 31 1.27 -4.65 -3.31
CA PHE A 31 1.67 -5.86 -2.60
C PHE A 31 1.03 -6.02 -1.23
N ARG A 32 0.39 -4.99 -0.66
CA ARG A 32 -0.29 -5.04 0.64
C ARG A 32 -1.55 -5.91 0.48
N PRO A 33 -1.54 -7.17 0.94
CA PRO A 33 -2.65 -8.08 0.75
C PRO A 33 -3.67 -7.84 1.86
N GLY A 34 -4.35 -6.69 1.81
CA GLY A 34 -5.35 -6.28 2.80
C GLY A 34 -6.66 -7.07 2.72
N ALA A 35 -6.90 -7.80 1.62
CA ALA A 35 -8.16 -8.49 1.35
C ALA A 35 -8.18 -9.98 1.74
N LYS A 36 -7.04 -10.60 2.10
CA LYS A 36 -7.05 -12.02 2.51
C LYS A 36 -7.85 -12.27 3.79
N ARG A 37 -7.96 -11.28 4.68
CA ARG A 37 -8.70 -11.43 5.94
C ARG A 37 -10.22 -11.47 5.77
N HIS A 38 -10.78 -10.77 4.79
CA HIS A 38 -12.24 -10.78 4.55
C HIS A 38 -12.68 -12.04 3.79
N VAL A 39 -11.84 -12.57 2.90
CA VAL A 39 -12.14 -13.77 2.11
C VAL A 39 -12.11 -15.04 2.95
N GLU A 40 -11.21 -15.15 3.93
CA GLU A 40 -11.17 -16.29 4.88
C GLU A 40 -12.44 -16.36 5.75
N THR A 41 -12.97 -15.23 6.21
CA THR A 41 -14.21 -15.19 7.00
C THR A 41 -15.45 -15.60 6.18
N ALA A 42 -15.51 -15.23 4.90
CA ALA A 42 -16.62 -15.63 4.02
C ALA A 42 -16.62 -17.14 3.71
N LYS A 43 -15.44 -17.78 3.59
CA LYS A 43 -15.34 -19.22 3.31
C LYS A 43 -15.91 -20.10 4.43
N HIS A 44 -15.78 -19.69 5.68
CA HIS A 44 -16.34 -20.44 6.81
C HIS A 44 -17.83 -20.17 7.06
N SER A 45 -18.43 -19.16 6.39
CA SER A 45 -19.86 -18.86 6.55
C SER A 45 -20.78 -19.81 5.77
N ILE A 46 -20.27 -20.47 4.73
CA ILE A 46 -21.08 -21.38 3.89
C ILE A 46 -21.34 -22.75 4.54
N PHE A 47 -20.65 -23.07 5.63
CA PHE A 47 -20.84 -24.31 6.38
C PHE A 47 -21.74 -24.12 7.62
N LYS A 48 -22.34 -22.94 7.80
CA LYS A 48 -23.12 -22.60 9.00
C LYS A 48 -24.63 -22.50 8.76
N ASP A 49 -25.11 -22.86 7.57
CA ASP A 49 -26.53 -22.74 7.20
C ASP A 49 -27.15 -24.06 6.72
N ASP A 50 -26.50 -25.21 6.96
CA ASP A 50 -27.00 -26.53 6.52
C ASP A 50 -26.98 -27.60 7.63
N ASP A 51 -27.03 -27.16 8.90
CA ASP A 51 -27.15 -28.04 10.09
C ASP A 51 -28.24 -27.56 11.05
N ASP A 52 -29.42 -27.19 10.53
CA ASP A 52 -30.65 -27.12 11.33
C ASP A 52 -31.68 -28.02 10.65
N GLY A 53 -31.80 -29.24 11.18
CA GLY A 53 -32.73 -30.25 10.71
C GLY A 53 -34.15 -30.01 11.21
N GLU A 54 -35.10 -30.11 10.28
CA GLU A 54 -36.51 -30.49 10.48
C GLU A 54 -37.01 -31.25 9.24
#